data_AF-A0A6P0J4S9-F1
#
_entry.id   AF-A0A6P0J4S9-F1
#
_cell.length_a   1.000
_cell.length_b   1.000
_cell.length_c   1.000
_cell.angle_alpha   90.00
_cell.angle_beta   90.00
_cell.angle_gamma   90.00
#
_symmetry.space_group_name_H-M   'P 1'
#
loop_
_entity.id
_entity.type
_entity.pdbx_description
1 polymer ?
#
loop_
_entity_poly.entity_id
_entity_poly.type
_entity_poly.pdbx_seq_one_letter_code
_entity_poly.pdbx_strand_id
1 'polypeptide(L)'
;SAKLNQSMVSFLRGRLAWQSIQTGSDEYSLDDVRRYWERAVKQKPDSWTYRNALGFAYYAEGKYERANQAWYDALYRSSNGKSTIVGSEKSSNSPKWNTYAGLGLGLWKSAQQQNGSKRASLSQQSLKLRQQVIANDPINFQPDALSKNWLWSQQAIKDWQSLLEVRTSNN
;
A
#
# COMPACT_ATOMS: atom_id res chain seq x y z
N SER A 1 -26.05 -3.25 -11.04
CA SER A 1 -24.97 -3.79 -11.89
C SER A 1 -24.07 -2.72 -12.51
N ALA A 2 -24.60 -1.62 -13.07
CA ALA A 2 -23.78 -0.59 -13.77
C ALA A 2 -22.64 0.07 -12.97
N LYS A 3 -22.83 0.37 -11.67
CA LYS A 3 -21.78 0.98 -10.82
C LYS A 3 -20.57 0.04 -10.57
N LEU A 4 -20.81 -1.28 -10.50
CA LEU A 4 -19.74 -2.27 -10.34
C LEU A 4 -18.78 -2.24 -11.54
N ASN A 5 -19.34 -2.20 -12.75
CA ASN A 5 -18.56 -2.13 -13.98
C ASN A 5 -17.71 -0.84 -14.05
N GLN A 6 -18.25 0.30 -13.63
CA GLN A 6 -17.50 1.57 -13.65
C GLN A 6 -16.37 1.60 -12.61
N SER A 7 -16.56 1.01 -11.43
CA SER A 7 -15.54 1.01 -10.37
C SER A 7 -14.33 0.17 -10.77
N MET A 8 -14.58 -1.00 -11.37
CA MET A 8 -13.54 -1.88 -11.89
C MET A 8 -12.81 -1.24 -13.07
N VAL A 9 -13.53 -0.60 -14.01
CA VAL A 9 -12.90 0.14 -15.12
C VAL A 9 -11.98 1.24 -14.59
N SER A 10 -12.42 1.99 -13.59
CA SER A 10 -11.58 3.04 -12.97
C SER A 10 -10.34 2.42 -12.31
N PHE A 11 -10.51 1.31 -11.58
CA PHE A 11 -9.39 0.60 -10.96
C PHE A 11 -8.36 0.10 -11.98
N LEU A 12 -8.82 -0.53 -13.07
CA LEU A 12 -7.97 -1.05 -14.13
C LEU A 12 -7.23 0.06 -14.89
N ARG A 13 -7.86 1.21 -15.13
CA ARG A 13 -7.18 2.38 -15.71
C ARG A 13 -6.06 2.89 -14.81
N GLY A 14 -6.30 2.94 -13.49
CA GLY A 14 -5.25 3.30 -12.54
C GLY A 14 -4.10 2.29 -12.52
N ARG A 15 -4.40 0.99 -12.62
CA ARG A 15 -3.37 -0.06 -12.72
C ARG A 15 -2.56 0.04 -14.00
N LEU A 16 -3.21 0.29 -15.14
CA LEU A 16 -2.54 0.49 -16.42
C LEU A 16 -1.58 1.69 -16.34
N ALA A 17 -2.08 2.84 -15.90
CA ALA A 17 -1.28 4.05 -15.72
C ALA A 17 -0.09 3.81 -14.78
N TRP A 18 -0.33 3.13 -13.66
CA TRP A 18 0.70 2.80 -12.67
C TRP A 18 1.82 1.93 -13.26
N GLN A 19 1.46 0.87 -13.99
CA GLN A 19 2.46 -0.01 -14.61
C GLN A 19 3.22 0.70 -15.74
N SER A 20 2.55 1.59 -16.50
CA SER A 20 3.19 2.41 -17.54
C SER A 20 4.31 3.29 -16.97
N ILE A 21 4.04 3.97 -15.84
CA ILE A 21 5.04 4.78 -15.14
C ILE A 21 6.22 3.93 -14.68
N GLN A 22 5.94 2.72 -14.16
CA GLN A 22 7.01 1.82 -13.71
C GLN A 22 7.93 1.32 -14.84
N THR A 23 7.44 1.28 -16.08
CA THR A 23 8.25 0.96 -17.26
C THR A 23 8.95 2.18 -17.87
N GLY A 24 8.82 3.36 -17.26
CA GLY A 24 9.46 4.60 -17.70
C GLY A 24 8.69 5.39 -18.76
N SER A 25 7.41 5.06 -19.01
CA SER A 25 6.55 5.84 -19.90
C SER A 25 6.11 7.16 -19.25
N ASP A 26 6.02 8.21 -20.05
CA ASP A 26 5.54 9.55 -19.69
C ASP A 26 4.07 9.79 -20.07
N GLU A 27 3.37 8.78 -20.61
CA GLU A 27 1.97 8.87 -21.02
C GLU A 27 1.01 9.15 -19.85
N TYR A 28 1.41 8.79 -18.63
CA TYR A 28 0.62 8.92 -17.43
C TYR A 28 1.41 9.56 -16.29
N SER A 29 0.70 10.29 -15.43
CA SER A 29 1.25 10.84 -14.20
C SER A 29 0.77 10.09 -12.96
N LEU A 30 1.47 10.27 -11.83
CA LEU A 30 0.99 9.78 -10.53
C LEU A 30 -0.37 10.40 -10.14
N ASP A 31 -0.65 11.61 -10.63
CA ASP A 31 -1.95 12.27 -10.47
C ASP A 31 -3.08 11.48 -11.14
N ASP A 32 -2.84 10.99 -12.37
CA ASP A 32 -3.80 10.16 -13.11
C ASP A 32 -4.09 8.85 -12.39
N VAL A 33 -3.04 8.16 -11.92
CA VAL A 33 -3.16 6.94 -11.12
C VAL A 33 -4.05 7.20 -9.90
N ARG A 34 -3.73 8.24 -9.12
CA ARG A 34 -4.50 8.61 -7.94
C ARG A 34 -5.95 8.90 -8.30
N ARG A 35 -6.22 9.74 -9.30
CA ARG A 35 -7.59 10.12 -9.71
C ARG A 35 -8.42 8.91 -10.12
N TYR A 36 -7.83 7.96 -10.85
CA TYR A 36 -8.51 6.73 -11.23
C TYR A 36 -8.84 5.85 -10.01
N TRP A 37 -7.92 5.68 -9.07
CA TRP A 37 -8.17 4.88 -7.87
C TRP A 37 -9.08 5.58 -6.84
N GLU A 38 -9.02 6.91 -6.71
CA GLU A 38 -10.00 7.69 -5.93
C GLU A 38 -11.42 7.48 -6.48
N ARG A 39 -11.60 7.49 -7.81
CA ARG A 39 -12.89 7.21 -8.44
C ARG A 39 -13.36 5.79 -8.16
N ALA A 40 -12.47 4.80 -8.23
CA ALA A 40 -12.78 3.41 -7.90
C ALA A 40 -13.23 3.26 -6.43
N VAL A 41 -12.50 3.85 -5.48
CA VAL A 41 -12.84 3.84 -4.04
C VAL A 41 -14.15 4.57 -3.79
N LYS A 42 -14.39 5.73 -4.41
CA LYS A 42 -15.66 6.47 -4.26
C LYS A 42 -16.87 5.64 -4.69
N GLN A 43 -16.72 4.81 -5.72
CA GLN A 43 -17.78 3.97 -6.24
C GLN A 43 -17.95 2.64 -5.49
N LYS A 44 -16.86 2.10 -4.92
CA LYS A 44 -16.86 0.89 -4.09
C LYS A 44 -16.02 1.11 -2.82
N PRO A 45 -16.58 1.83 -1.82
CA PRO A 45 -15.82 2.27 -0.64
C PRO A 45 -15.39 1.11 0.29
N ASP A 46 -15.98 -0.08 0.14
CA ASP A 46 -15.62 -1.26 0.93
C ASP A 46 -14.58 -2.15 0.24
N SER A 47 -14.12 -1.77 -0.96
CA SER A 47 -13.04 -2.51 -1.62
C SER A 47 -11.72 -2.27 -0.91
N TRP A 48 -11.27 -3.29 -0.18
CA TRP A 48 -9.93 -3.36 0.39
C TRP A 48 -8.86 -3.13 -0.69
N THR A 49 -8.98 -3.80 -1.84
CA THR A 49 -7.99 -3.74 -2.93
C THR A 49 -7.82 -2.34 -3.49
N TYR A 50 -8.94 -1.62 -3.70
CA TYR A 50 -8.90 -0.27 -4.26
C TYR A 50 -8.28 0.71 -3.28
N ARG A 51 -8.58 0.57 -1.99
CA ARG A 51 -7.98 1.41 -0.94
C ARG A 51 -6.49 1.11 -0.74
N ASN A 52 -6.11 -0.16 -0.78
CA ASN A 52 -4.71 -0.54 -0.68
C ASN A 52 -3.90 0.08 -1.83
N ALA A 53 -4.39 -0.05 -3.07
CA ALA A 53 -3.75 0.57 -4.23
C ALA A 53 -3.68 2.10 -4.11
N LEU A 54 -4.77 2.74 -3.67
CA LEU A 54 -4.80 4.18 -3.42
C LEU A 54 -3.75 4.62 -2.39
N GLY A 55 -3.49 3.82 -1.35
CA GLY A 55 -2.41 4.08 -0.40
C GLY A 55 -1.03 4.11 -1.07
N PHE A 56 -0.74 3.18 -1.98
CA PHE A 56 0.52 3.20 -2.75
C PHE A 56 0.62 4.41 -3.70
N ALA A 57 -0.47 4.83 -4.33
CA ALA A 57 -0.47 6.06 -5.14
C ALA A 57 -0.13 7.29 -4.29
N TYR A 58 -0.79 7.47 -3.14
CA TYR A 58 -0.47 8.57 -2.23
C TYR A 58 0.97 8.51 -1.72
N TYR A 59 1.48 7.32 -1.42
CA TYR A 59 2.86 7.13 -1.00
C TYR A 59 3.85 7.58 -2.07
N ALA A 60 3.63 7.17 -3.33
CA ALA A 60 4.47 7.56 -4.45
C ALA A 60 4.48 9.07 -4.72
N GLU A 61 3.37 9.76 -4.44
CA GLU A 61 3.29 11.23 -4.49
C GLU A 61 3.90 11.92 -3.25
N GLY A 62 4.45 11.18 -2.28
CA GLY A 62 4.98 11.73 -1.03
C GLY A 62 3.91 12.20 -0.03
N LYS A 63 2.63 11.87 -0.26
CA LYS A 63 1.49 12.24 0.58
C LYS A 63 1.26 11.21 1.69
N TYR A 64 2.24 11.06 2.58
CA TYR A 64 2.30 9.94 3.53
C TYR A 64 1.12 9.87 4.50
N GLU A 65 0.59 11.01 4.97
CA GLU A 65 -0.60 11.03 5.85
C GLU A 65 -1.84 10.46 5.15
N ARG A 66 -2.04 10.79 3.86
CA ARG A 66 -3.15 10.25 3.06
C ARG A 66 -2.95 8.77 2.74
N ALA A 67 -1.70 8.36 2.51
CA ALA A 67 -1.36 6.95 2.33
C ALA A 67 -1.73 6.15 3.60
N ASN A 68 -1.31 6.64 4.77
CA ASN A 68 -1.63 6.05 6.07
C ASN A 68 -3.14 5.93 6.27
N GLN A 69 -3.90 7.00 5.99
CA GLN A 69 -5.36 6.98 6.09
C GLN A 69 -5.99 5.92 5.18
N ALA A 70 -5.56 5.82 3.91
CA ALA A 70 -6.10 4.86 2.97
C ALA A 70 -5.86 3.40 3.43
N TRP A 71 -4.69 3.12 4.00
CA TRP A 71 -4.36 1.80 4.53
C TRP A 71 -5.08 1.47 5.84
N TYR A 72 -5.19 2.42 6.78
CA TYR A 72 -6.01 2.24 7.99
C TYR A 72 -7.47 1.95 7.63
N ASP A 73 -8.04 2.70 6.68
CA ASP A 73 -9.40 2.47 6.19
C ASP A 73 -9.55 1.07 5.57
N ALA A 74 -8.56 0.61 4.81
CA ALA A 74 -8.57 -0.73 4.22
C ALA A 74 -8.59 -1.81 5.31
N LEU A 75 -7.75 -1.69 6.33
CA LEU A 75 -7.66 -2.63 7.44
C LEU A 75 -8.93 -2.65 8.29
N TYR A 76 -9.46 -1.48 8.66
CA TYR A 76 -10.69 -1.35 9.46
C TYR A 76 -11.91 -1.97 8.78
N ARG A 77 -12.06 -1.77 7.47
CA ARG A 77 -13.19 -2.36 6.72
C ARG A 77 -13.02 -3.85 6.52
N SER A 78 -11.78 -4.36 6.47
CA SER A 78 -11.51 -5.79 6.41
C SER A 78 -11.85 -6.51 7.72
N SER A 79 -11.66 -5.88 8.87
CA SER A 79 -12.02 -6.49 10.17
C SER A 79 -13.53 -6.48 10.43
N ASN A 80 -14.25 -5.55 9.82
CA ASN A 80 -15.69 -5.33 10.07
C ASN A 80 -16.60 -5.81 8.92
N GLY A 81 -16.04 -6.22 7.78
CA GLY A 81 -16.80 -6.63 6.59
C GLY A 81 -16.88 -8.14 6.39
N LYS A 82 -18.03 -8.64 5.90
CA LYS A 82 -18.13 -10.00 5.34
C LYS A 82 -17.23 -10.09 4.11
N SER A 83 -16.18 -10.90 4.22
CA SER A 83 -15.19 -11.16 3.17
C SER A 83 -15.87 -11.51 1.84
N THR A 84 -15.83 -10.59 0.87
CA THR A 84 -16.28 -10.84 -0.51
C THR A 84 -15.06 -10.99 -1.39
N ILE A 85 -14.41 -12.15 -1.29
CA ILE A 85 -13.38 -12.58 -2.22
C ILE A 85 -14.09 -12.92 -3.53
N VAL A 86 -14.07 -12.01 -4.50
CA VAL A 86 -14.36 -12.33 -5.90
C VAL A 86 -13.02 -12.34 -6.63
N GLY A 87 -12.63 -13.53 -7.09
CA GLY A 87 -11.49 -13.73 -7.99
C GLY A 87 -10.24 -14.30 -7.32
N SER A 88 -10.16 -15.64 -7.36
CA SER A 88 -8.96 -16.46 -7.57
C SER A 88 -7.59 -15.83 -7.35
N GLU A 89 -6.84 -16.37 -6.38
CA GLU A 89 -5.71 -17.27 -6.65
C GLU A 89 -5.08 -17.73 -5.34
N LYS A 90 -4.82 -19.04 -5.23
CA LYS A 90 -3.90 -19.61 -4.24
C LYS A 90 -2.50 -19.11 -4.57
N SER A 91 -2.20 -17.89 -4.17
CA SER A 91 -0.83 -17.39 -4.03
C SER A 91 -0.66 -17.04 -2.58
N SER A 92 0.42 -17.55 -1.98
CA SER A 92 0.81 -17.46 -0.58
C SER A 92 1.03 -16.04 -0.03
N ASN A 93 0.62 -15.00 -0.75
CA ASN A 93 0.65 -13.61 -0.35
C ASN A 93 -0.73 -13.15 0.10
N SER A 94 -1.03 -13.23 1.40
CA SER A 94 -2.27 -12.63 1.89
C SER A 94 -2.25 -11.13 1.55
N PRO A 95 -3.18 -10.61 0.74
CA PRO A 95 -3.15 -9.21 0.29
C PRO A 95 -2.99 -8.24 1.46
N LYS A 96 -3.55 -8.59 2.63
CA LYS A 96 -3.39 -7.87 3.90
C LYS A 96 -1.94 -7.47 4.18
N TRP A 97 -0.95 -8.35 3.98
CA TRP A 97 0.45 -8.05 4.32
C TRP A 97 1.02 -6.92 3.47
N ASN A 98 0.55 -6.73 2.24
CA ASN A 98 0.91 -5.57 1.44
C ASN A 98 0.39 -4.26 2.05
N THR A 99 -0.84 -4.26 2.60
CA THR A 99 -1.35 -3.09 3.34
C THR A 99 -0.58 -2.85 4.63
N TYR A 100 -0.24 -3.89 5.39
CA TYR A 100 0.56 -3.73 6.61
C TYR A 100 1.96 -3.19 6.30
N ALA A 101 2.62 -3.71 5.27
CA ALA A 101 3.93 -3.25 4.83
C ALA A 101 3.87 -1.82 4.29
N GLY A 102 2.88 -1.49 3.46
CA GLY A 102 2.61 -0.14 2.98
C GLY A 102 2.40 0.84 4.15
N LEU A 103 1.52 0.51 5.10
CA LEU A 103 1.30 1.31 6.30
C LEU A 103 2.58 1.47 7.13
N GLY A 104 3.39 0.40 7.26
CA GLY A 104 4.70 0.46 7.88
C GLY A 104 5.61 1.51 7.22
N LEU A 105 5.67 1.54 5.88
CA LEU A 105 6.41 2.55 5.12
C LEU A 105 5.85 3.95 5.30
N GLY A 106 4.54 4.12 5.20
CA GLY A 106 3.91 5.42 5.34
C GLY A 106 4.11 6.03 6.73
N LEU A 107 4.00 5.21 7.79
CA LEU A 107 4.30 5.66 9.15
C LEU A 107 5.78 5.98 9.33
N TRP A 108 6.69 5.19 8.73
CA TRP A 108 8.12 5.45 8.76
C TRP A 108 8.49 6.78 8.09
N LYS A 109 7.92 7.05 6.91
CA LYS A 109 8.14 8.31 6.18
C LYS A 109 7.49 9.50 6.86
N SER A 110 6.25 9.36 7.36
CA SER A 110 5.62 10.39 8.20
C SER A 110 6.45 10.66 9.45
N ALA A 111 7.03 9.66 10.11
CA ALA A 111 7.88 9.86 11.28
C ALA A 111 9.08 10.76 10.97
N GLN A 112 9.68 10.63 9.78
CA GLN A 112 10.82 11.46 9.36
C GLN A 112 10.47 12.95 9.24
N GLN A 113 9.20 13.27 8.99
CA GLN A 113 8.68 14.65 8.89
C GLN A 113 8.22 15.23 10.24
N GLN A 114 8.27 14.46 11.32
CA GLN A 114 7.85 14.88 12.65
C GLN A 114 9.04 14.97 13.61
N ASN A 115 8.79 15.58 14.78
CA ASN A 115 9.78 15.75 15.84
C ASN A 115 9.27 15.16 17.17
N GLY A 116 10.18 14.97 18.12
CA GLY A 116 9.87 14.59 19.50
C GLY A 116 9.06 13.29 19.64
N SER A 117 8.09 13.30 20.54
CA SER A 117 7.26 12.13 20.89
C SER A 117 6.48 11.58 19.70
N LYS A 118 6.02 12.43 18.79
CA LYS A 118 5.25 12.00 17.60
C LYS A 118 6.12 11.21 16.63
N ARG A 119 7.38 11.65 16.39
CA ARG A 119 8.36 10.88 15.60
C ARG A 119 8.61 9.50 16.22
N ALA A 120 8.80 9.45 17.54
CA ALA A 120 9.06 8.19 18.25
C ALA A 120 7.87 7.22 18.13
N SER A 121 6.63 7.71 18.36
CA SER A 121 5.42 6.89 18.26
C SER A 121 5.20 6.32 16.84
N LEU A 122 5.31 7.15 15.80
CA LEU A 122 5.16 6.71 14.42
C LEU A 122 6.23 5.68 14.02
N SER A 123 7.48 5.91 14.45
CA SER A 123 8.60 4.98 14.20
C SER A 123 8.34 3.62 14.87
N GLN A 124 7.89 3.63 16.14
CA GLN A 124 7.58 2.40 16.87
C GLN A 124 6.44 1.61 16.20
N GLN A 125 5.37 2.30 15.77
CA GLN A 125 4.26 1.66 15.06
C GLN A 125 4.72 1.06 13.72
N SER A 126 5.55 1.78 12.96
CA SER A 126 6.14 1.27 11.73
C SER A 126 6.95 -0.01 11.96
N LEU A 127 7.83 -0.02 12.96
CA LEU A 127 8.65 -1.19 13.28
C LEU A 127 7.82 -2.40 13.71
N LYS A 128 6.72 -2.17 14.45
CA LYS A 128 5.77 -3.23 14.81
C LYS A 128 5.12 -3.85 13.58
N LEU A 129 4.65 -3.03 12.63
CA LEU A 129 4.04 -3.53 11.39
C LEU A 129 5.04 -4.29 10.53
N ARG A 130 6.27 -3.77 10.39
CA ARG A 130 7.38 -4.46 9.73
C ARG A 130 7.62 -5.83 10.33
N GLN A 131 7.71 -5.91 11.66
CA GLN A 131 7.92 -7.17 12.37
C GLN A 131 6.77 -8.15 12.12
N GLN A 132 5.52 -7.69 12.13
CA GLN A 132 4.36 -8.54 11.83
C GLN A 132 4.42 -9.10 10.41
N VAL A 133 4.76 -8.29 9.42
CA VAL A 133 4.88 -8.73 8.02
C VAL A 133 5.98 -9.79 7.89
N ILE A 134 7.19 -9.52 8.39
CA ILE A 134 8.31 -10.44 8.26
C ILE A 134 8.11 -11.73 9.08
N ALA A 135 7.44 -11.68 10.22
CA ALA A 135 7.12 -12.88 10.98
C ALA A 135 6.12 -13.80 10.29
N ASN A 136 5.23 -13.26 9.45
CA ASN A 136 4.17 -14.04 8.80
C ASN A 136 4.46 -14.39 7.34
N ASP A 137 5.25 -13.57 6.65
CA ASP A 137 5.52 -13.74 5.22
C ASP A 137 6.94 -13.25 4.83
N PRO A 138 8.00 -13.81 5.43
CA PRO A 138 9.36 -13.30 5.24
C PRO A 138 9.87 -13.43 3.80
N ILE A 139 9.45 -14.48 3.08
CA ILE A 139 9.95 -14.80 1.73
C ILE A 139 9.41 -13.81 0.71
N ASN A 140 8.11 -13.50 0.77
CA ASN A 140 7.50 -12.64 -0.24
C ASN A 140 7.72 -11.15 0.00
N PHE A 141 8.23 -10.77 1.18
CA PHE A 141 8.60 -9.40 1.53
C PHE A 141 10.12 -9.16 1.48
N GLN A 142 10.86 -10.04 0.79
CA GLN A 142 12.21 -9.73 0.32
C GLN A 142 12.16 -8.81 -0.91
N PRO A 143 13.15 -7.93 -1.14
CA PRO A 143 13.17 -7.01 -2.28
C PRO A 143 12.94 -7.68 -3.65
N ASP A 144 13.55 -8.84 -3.88
CA ASP A 144 13.41 -9.60 -5.14
C ASP A 144 12.03 -10.21 -5.36
N ALA A 145 11.30 -10.50 -4.27
CA ALA A 145 9.92 -10.96 -4.36
C ALA A 145 8.96 -9.78 -4.58
N LEU A 146 9.20 -8.66 -3.89
CA LEU A 146 8.43 -7.43 -4.05
C LEU A 146 8.57 -6.82 -5.46
N SER A 147 9.73 -6.96 -6.09
CA SER A 147 9.95 -6.50 -7.48
C SER A 147 9.07 -7.20 -8.51
N LYS A 148 8.55 -8.39 -8.18
CA LYS A 148 7.58 -9.13 -9.01
C LYS A 148 6.13 -8.74 -8.71
N ASN A 149 5.90 -7.97 -7.65
CA ASN A 149 4.58 -7.50 -7.26
C ASN A 149 4.30 -6.15 -7.92
N TRP A 150 3.34 -6.12 -8.85
CA TRP A 150 2.96 -4.93 -9.62
C TRP A 150 2.65 -3.68 -8.78
N LEU A 151 2.26 -3.86 -7.52
CA LEU A 151 1.89 -2.76 -6.63
C LEU A 151 3.11 -1.99 -6.11
N TRP A 152 4.26 -2.63 -6.01
CA TRP A 152 5.45 -2.06 -5.40
C TRP A 152 6.28 -1.32 -6.44
N SER A 153 6.50 -0.01 -6.21
CA SER A 153 7.43 0.76 -7.03
C SER A 153 8.88 0.51 -6.59
N GLN A 154 9.85 0.77 -7.47
CA GLN A 154 11.27 0.66 -7.13
C GLN A 154 11.64 1.50 -5.91
N GLN A 155 11.04 2.68 -5.76
CA GLN A 155 11.27 3.53 -4.59
C GLN A 155 10.69 2.90 -3.30
N ALA A 156 9.47 2.36 -3.35
CA ALA A 156 8.87 1.69 -2.20
C ALA A 156 9.67 0.44 -1.79
N ILE A 157 10.24 -0.30 -2.74
CA ILE A 157 11.10 -1.46 -2.47
C ILE A 157 12.38 -1.03 -1.77
N LYS A 158 13.06 0.02 -2.27
CA LYS A 158 14.26 0.58 -1.62
C LYS A 158 13.98 1.09 -0.21
N ASP A 159 12.84 1.74 -0.02
CA ASP A 159 12.41 2.23 1.27
C ASP A 159 12.08 1.07 2.23
N TRP A 160 11.49 -0.01 1.73
CA TRP A 160 11.23 -1.22 2.52
C TRP A 160 12.52 -1.90 2.94
N GLN A 161 13.48 -2.05 2.02
CA GLN A 161 14.81 -2.57 2.33
C GLN A 161 15.47 -1.74 3.43
N SER A 162 15.44 -0.41 3.31
CA SER A 162 15.97 0.50 4.34
C SER A 162 15.27 0.29 5.69
N LEU A 163 13.94 0.11 5.67
CA LEU A 163 13.16 -0.17 6.87
C LEU A 163 13.50 -1.53 7.50
N LEU A 164 13.86 -2.55 6.71
CA LEU A 164 14.34 -3.85 7.23
C LEU A 164 15.66 -3.72 7.99
N GLU A 165 16.53 -2.81 7.56
CA GLU A 165 17.85 -2.57 8.17
C GLU A 165 17.80 -1.74 9.46
N VAL A 166 16.66 -1.07 9.74
CA VAL A 166 16.50 -0.29 10.98
C VAL A 166 16.60 -1.22 12.20
N ARG A 167 17.64 -1.02 13.01
CA ARG A 167 17.83 -1.78 14.24
C ARG A 167 16.68 -1.49 15.21
N THR A 168 15.99 -2.54 15.63
CA THR A 168 15.13 -2.49 16.82
C THR A 168 16.04 -2.69 18.03
N SER A 169 16.27 -1.63 18.81
CA SER A 169 16.88 -1.80 20.12
C SER A 169 15.92 -2.64 20.97
N ASN A 170 16.31 -3.89 21.25
CA ASN A 170 15.65 -4.67 22.29
C ASN A 170 16.12 -4.09 23.64
N ASN A 171 15.22 -3.40 24.34
CA ASN A 171 15.36 -3.17 25.77
C ASN A 171 14.82 -4.39 26.52
#